data_AF-A0A937NAP6-F1
#
_entry.id   AF-A0A937NAP6-F1
#
_cell.length_a   1.000
_cell.length_b   1.000
_cell.length_c   1.000
_cell.angle_alpha   90.00
_cell.angle_beta   90.00
_cell.angle_gamma   90.00
#
_symmetry.space_group_name_H-M   'P 1'
#
loop_
_entity.id
_entity.type
_entity.pdbx_description
1 polymer ?
#
loop_
_entity_poly.entity_id
_entity_poly.type
_entity_poly.pdbx_seq_one_letter_code
_entity_poly.pdbx_strand_id
1 'polypeptide(L)'
;MANSKMILDVVVSQAFMENAFISHLEGRDDCVVVDPGFDADKIIDHIESKHLALAAILNTHGHADHIAGNVTLKQRWPDCPLVIGAAEAGKLIDPAENLSATFGVGLTSPAADHTVRDGDTYAAAGLEFEVLETPGHSIGHVVYLWKGESPWIVFGGDMLFQGGIGRADFPDGDIDQLFESIRSKLYSLPDDTVVWPGHGESTTIGEEKQYNPFVRG
;
A
#
# COMPACT_ATOMS: atom_id res chain seq x y z
N MET A 1 -11.07 -25.98 -7.01
CA MET A 1 -11.37 -24.59 -7.42
C MET A 1 -10.08 -24.08 -8.05
N ALA A 2 -10.14 -23.46 -9.23
CA ALA A 2 -8.92 -23.01 -9.91
C ALA A 2 -8.21 -22.00 -8.99
N ASN A 3 -6.96 -22.29 -8.59
CA ASN A 3 -6.12 -21.31 -7.90
C ASN A 3 -6.05 -20.09 -8.81
N SER A 4 -6.67 -18.99 -8.40
CA SER A 4 -6.70 -17.76 -9.18
C SER A 4 -5.38 -17.04 -8.89
N LYS A 5 -4.44 -17.15 -9.82
CA LYS A 5 -3.11 -16.55 -9.70
C LYS A 5 -3.22 -15.03 -9.79
N MET A 6 -2.54 -14.30 -8.91
CA MET A 6 -2.42 -12.84 -9.04
C MET A 6 -1.39 -12.49 -10.13
N ILE A 7 -1.77 -11.57 -11.01
CA ILE A 7 -0.86 -10.84 -11.88
C ILE A 7 -0.60 -9.50 -11.20
N LEU A 8 0.67 -9.20 -10.95
CA LEU A 8 1.13 -8.01 -10.27
C LEU A 8 2.12 -7.26 -11.16
N ASP A 9 1.84 -5.99 -11.42
CA ASP A 9 2.75 -5.07 -12.08
C ASP A 9 3.11 -3.91 -11.13
N VAL A 10 4.30 -3.35 -11.29
CA VAL A 10 4.81 -2.23 -10.48
C VAL A 10 5.07 -1.04 -11.37
N VAL A 11 4.57 0.13 -11.00
CA VAL A 11 4.89 1.41 -11.59
C VAL A 11 5.69 2.21 -10.57
N VAL A 12 6.97 2.46 -10.89
CA VAL A 12 7.86 3.22 -9.99
C VAL A 12 7.75 4.72 -10.26
N SER A 13 7.18 5.44 -9.29
CA SER A 13 7.10 6.91 -9.23
C SER A 13 8.48 7.51 -9.06
N GLN A 14 9.05 8.10 -10.12
CA GLN A 14 10.48 8.46 -10.16
C GLN A 14 10.92 9.50 -9.12
N ALA A 15 10.03 10.40 -8.72
CA ALA A 15 10.36 11.49 -7.80
C ALA A 15 10.78 10.99 -6.41
N PHE A 16 10.18 9.89 -5.94
CA PHE A 16 10.41 9.30 -4.61
C PHE A 16 10.86 7.84 -4.67
N MET A 17 10.99 7.26 -5.87
CA MET A 17 11.21 5.82 -6.07
C MET A 17 10.16 4.99 -5.32
N GLU A 18 8.92 5.48 -5.32
CA GLU A 18 7.75 4.86 -4.70
C GLU A 18 7.14 3.83 -5.67
N ASN A 19 6.67 2.71 -5.14
CA ASN A 19 6.14 1.58 -5.86
C ASN A 19 4.60 1.56 -5.80
N ALA A 20 3.96 2.03 -6.87
CA ALA A 20 2.54 1.81 -7.07
C ALA A 20 2.30 0.41 -7.65
N PHE A 21 1.35 -0.33 -7.08
CA PHE A 21 1.05 -1.71 -7.49
C PHE A 21 -0.25 -1.80 -8.27
N ILE A 22 -0.25 -2.50 -9.41
CA ILE A 22 -1.45 -2.81 -10.19
C ILE A 22 -1.63 -4.31 -10.15
N SER A 23 -2.72 -4.77 -9.52
CA SER A 23 -2.97 -6.19 -9.29
C SER A 23 -4.33 -6.64 -9.84
N HIS A 24 -4.36 -7.81 -10.48
CA HIS A 24 -5.60 -8.45 -10.92
C HIS A 24 -5.44 -9.98 -10.92
N LEU A 25 -6.55 -10.71 -10.93
CA LEU A 25 -6.49 -12.17 -11.09
C LEU A 25 -6.38 -12.55 -12.56
N GLU A 26 -5.66 -13.64 -12.84
CA GLU A 26 -5.57 -14.23 -14.18
C GLU A 26 -6.98 -14.54 -14.74
N GLY A 27 -7.24 -14.07 -15.97
CA GLY A 27 -8.53 -14.23 -16.64
C GLY A 27 -9.60 -13.21 -16.28
N ARG A 28 -9.30 -12.23 -15.41
CA ARG A 28 -10.15 -11.06 -15.15
C ARG A 28 -9.65 -9.82 -15.89
N ASP A 29 -10.58 -8.92 -16.17
CA ASP A 29 -10.36 -7.62 -16.81
C ASP A 29 -10.57 -6.45 -15.85
N ASP A 30 -10.62 -6.68 -14.55
CA ASP A 30 -10.67 -5.65 -13.51
C ASP A 30 -9.46 -5.75 -12.56
N CYS A 31 -9.03 -4.62 -12.02
CA CYS A 31 -7.81 -4.52 -11.22
C CYS A 31 -7.96 -3.60 -10.00
N VAL A 32 -7.03 -3.75 -9.06
CA VAL A 32 -6.85 -2.84 -7.93
C VAL A 32 -5.51 -2.12 -8.09
N VAL A 33 -5.49 -0.84 -7.76
CA VAL A 33 -4.25 -0.06 -7.62
C VAL A 33 -3.97 0.18 -6.14
N VAL A 34 -2.75 -0.10 -5.69
CA VAL A 34 -2.28 0.25 -4.35
C VAL A 34 -1.25 1.38 -4.45
N ASP A 35 -1.42 2.40 -3.62
CA ASP A 35 -0.52 3.55 -3.47
C ASP A 35 -0.16 4.25 -4.79
N PRO A 36 -1.11 4.86 -5.53
CA PRO A 36 -0.76 5.59 -6.73
C PRO A 36 0.03 6.87 -6.38
N GLY A 37 1.34 6.84 -6.62
CA GLY A 37 2.20 8.01 -6.43
C GLY A 37 2.18 9.05 -7.55
N PHE A 38 3.29 9.78 -7.70
CA PHE A 38 3.36 10.98 -8.55
C PHE A 38 3.25 10.72 -10.05
N ASP A 39 3.58 9.51 -10.51
CA ASP A 39 3.57 9.15 -11.94
C ASP A 39 2.23 8.53 -12.40
N ALA A 40 1.11 9.10 -11.95
CA ALA A 40 -0.24 8.56 -12.15
C ALA A 40 -0.64 8.33 -13.62
N ASP A 41 -0.13 9.13 -14.56
CA ASP A 41 -0.39 8.94 -15.98
C ASP A 41 0.15 7.59 -16.47
N LYS A 42 1.28 7.11 -15.94
CA LYS A 42 1.84 5.79 -16.27
C LYS A 42 0.94 4.66 -15.76
N ILE A 43 0.30 4.85 -14.59
CA ILE A 43 -0.67 3.91 -14.04
C ILE A 43 -1.89 3.84 -14.96
N ILE A 44 -2.38 4.99 -15.42
CA ILE A 44 -3.51 5.07 -16.37
C ILE A 44 -3.16 4.36 -17.68
N ASP A 45 -2.03 4.68 -18.29
CA ASP A 45 -1.56 4.07 -19.54
C ASP A 45 -1.44 2.54 -19.41
N HIS A 46 -0.93 2.05 -18.26
CA HIS A 46 -0.82 0.61 -18.00
C HIS A 46 -2.18 -0.07 -17.93
N ILE A 47 -3.12 0.50 -17.17
CA ILE A 47 -4.48 -0.03 -17.04
C ILE A 47 -5.17 -0.06 -18.40
N GLU A 48 -5.11 1.02 -19.17
CA GLU A 48 -5.77 1.13 -20.47
C GLU A 48 -5.15 0.22 -21.54
N SER A 49 -3.82 0.13 -21.59
CA SER A 49 -3.11 -0.72 -22.56
C SER A 49 -3.37 -2.21 -22.36
N LYS A 50 -3.69 -2.62 -21.12
CA LYS A 50 -4.09 -3.99 -20.77
C LYS A 50 -5.60 -4.21 -20.81
N HIS A 51 -6.39 -3.19 -21.18
CA HIS A 51 -7.86 -3.22 -21.17
C HIS A 51 -8.47 -3.59 -19.81
N LEU A 52 -7.84 -3.13 -18.73
CA LEU A 52 -8.31 -3.36 -17.36
C LEU A 52 -9.30 -2.26 -16.93
N ALA A 53 -10.25 -2.63 -16.08
CA ALA A 53 -11.18 -1.74 -15.39
C ALA A 53 -10.72 -1.56 -13.93
N LEU A 54 -10.46 -0.31 -13.53
CA LEU A 54 -10.05 -0.03 -12.17
C LEU A 54 -11.24 -0.21 -11.21
N ALA A 55 -11.12 -1.17 -10.28
CA ALA A 55 -12.16 -1.54 -9.34
C ALA A 55 -12.01 -0.88 -7.96
N ALA A 56 -10.80 -0.56 -7.53
CA ALA A 56 -10.51 0.17 -6.29
C ALA A 56 -9.12 0.80 -6.31
N ILE A 57 -8.97 1.90 -5.57
CA ILE A 57 -7.69 2.49 -5.18
C ILE A 57 -7.52 2.24 -3.68
N LEU A 58 -6.44 1.59 -3.29
CA LEU A 58 -6.11 1.31 -1.90
C LEU A 58 -4.89 2.14 -1.50
N ASN A 59 -4.96 2.84 -0.38
CA ASN A 59 -3.79 3.45 0.24
C ASN A 59 -3.39 2.70 1.51
N THR A 60 -2.10 2.43 1.65
CA THR A 60 -1.51 1.88 2.87
C THR A 60 -1.46 2.94 3.97
N HIS A 61 -1.11 4.17 3.60
CA HIS A 61 -1.10 5.33 4.48
C HIS A 61 -1.21 6.65 3.70
N GLY A 62 -1.26 7.77 4.42
CA GLY A 62 -1.60 9.07 3.87
C GLY A 62 -0.43 9.97 3.47
N HIS A 63 0.80 9.47 3.28
CA HIS A 63 1.91 10.33 2.85
C HIS A 63 1.85 10.64 1.35
N ALA A 64 2.35 11.83 1.01
CA ALA A 64 2.19 12.44 -0.31
C ALA A 64 2.60 11.55 -1.48
N ASP A 65 3.71 10.84 -1.37
CA ASP A 65 4.25 9.97 -2.41
C ASP A 65 3.42 8.71 -2.67
N HIS A 66 2.56 8.29 -1.73
CA HIS A 66 1.63 7.16 -1.90
C HIS A 66 0.23 7.59 -2.37
N ILE A 67 -0.11 8.88 -2.23
CA ILE A 67 -1.47 9.39 -2.51
C ILE A 67 -1.53 10.38 -3.68
N ALA A 68 -0.38 10.77 -4.23
CA ALA A 68 -0.28 11.87 -5.19
C ALA A 68 -1.10 11.63 -6.47
N GLY A 69 -1.27 10.37 -6.87
CA GLY A 69 -2.00 9.98 -8.06
C GLY A 69 -3.50 9.81 -7.85
N ASN A 70 -4.00 9.81 -6.60
CA ASN A 70 -5.42 9.59 -6.31
C ASN A 70 -6.33 10.56 -7.06
N VAL A 71 -5.98 11.85 -7.13
CA VAL A 71 -6.79 12.86 -7.85
C VAL A 71 -6.90 12.49 -9.33
N THR A 72 -5.77 12.19 -9.97
CA THR A 72 -5.70 11.87 -11.40
C THR A 72 -6.49 10.60 -11.70
N LEU A 73 -6.35 9.56 -10.89
CA LEU A 73 -7.10 8.32 -11.04
C LEU A 73 -8.61 8.53 -10.82
N LYS A 74 -9.03 9.28 -9.79
CA LYS A 74 -10.44 9.61 -9.56
C LYS A 74 -11.03 10.53 -10.63
N GLN A 75 -10.24 11.39 -11.28
CA GLN A 75 -10.70 12.13 -12.45
C GLN A 75 -10.97 11.21 -13.65
N ARG A 76 -10.12 10.19 -13.83
CA ARG A 76 -10.26 9.21 -14.92
C ARG A 76 -11.36 8.17 -14.66
N TRP A 77 -11.54 7.78 -13.40
CA TRP A 77 -12.56 6.84 -12.92
C TRP A 77 -13.28 7.40 -11.68
N PRO A 78 -14.26 8.31 -11.85
CA PRO A 78 -14.94 9.00 -10.75
C PRO A 78 -15.64 8.08 -9.74
N ASP A 79 -16.19 6.97 -10.23
CA ASP A 79 -16.95 6.01 -9.42
C ASP A 79 -16.04 4.96 -8.75
N CYS A 80 -14.73 4.97 -9.02
CA CYS A 80 -13.79 4.04 -8.40
C CYS A 80 -13.63 4.39 -6.90
N PRO A 81 -13.84 3.45 -5.97
CA PRO A 81 -13.68 3.72 -4.54
C PRO A 81 -12.22 3.94 -4.17
N LEU A 82 -11.98 4.97 -3.37
CA LEU A 82 -10.73 5.23 -2.67
C LEU A 82 -10.81 4.74 -1.22
N VAL A 83 -9.88 3.89 -0.81
CA VAL A 83 -9.87 3.20 0.48
C VAL A 83 -8.57 3.47 1.23
N ILE A 84 -8.66 3.74 2.52
CA ILE A 84 -7.49 3.97 3.38
C ILE A 84 -7.79 3.57 4.84
N GLY A 85 -6.75 3.37 5.65
CA GLY A 85 -6.89 3.21 7.10
C GLY A 85 -7.67 4.37 7.74
N ALA A 86 -8.57 4.07 8.68
CA ALA A 86 -9.48 5.07 9.25
C ALA A 86 -8.76 6.26 9.93
N ALA A 87 -7.60 6.02 10.55
CA ALA A 87 -6.81 7.07 11.19
C ALA A 87 -5.93 7.87 10.21
N GLU A 88 -5.82 7.43 8.95
CA GLU A 88 -5.07 8.11 7.88
C GLU A 88 -5.96 9.00 7.01
N ALA A 89 -7.28 8.79 7.01
CA ALA A 89 -8.22 9.44 6.09
C ALA A 89 -8.15 10.98 6.12
N GLY A 90 -7.82 11.58 7.28
CA GLY A 90 -7.61 13.02 7.41
C GLY A 90 -6.41 13.55 6.62
N LYS A 91 -5.32 12.76 6.52
CA LYS A 91 -4.09 13.15 5.82
C LYS A 91 -4.33 13.39 4.32
N LEU A 92 -5.26 12.64 3.72
CA LEU A 92 -5.60 12.79 2.30
C LEU A 92 -5.86 14.24 1.90
N ILE A 93 -6.49 15.02 2.78
CA ILE A 93 -6.93 16.40 2.48
C ILE A 93 -6.10 17.48 3.18
N ASP A 94 -5.09 17.11 3.98
CA ASP A 94 -4.27 18.05 4.74
C ASP A 94 -2.78 17.98 4.31
N PRO A 95 -2.29 18.97 3.55
CA PRO A 95 -0.91 19.04 3.08
C PRO A 95 0.17 19.00 4.18
N ALA A 96 -0.16 19.42 5.40
CA ALA A 96 0.78 19.37 6.51
C ALA A 96 0.91 17.95 7.05
N GLU A 97 -0.23 17.26 7.24
CA GLU A 97 -0.29 15.89 7.76
C GLU A 97 0.20 14.86 6.74
N ASN A 98 -0.08 15.04 5.44
CA ASN A 98 0.46 14.17 4.38
C ASN A 98 1.91 14.49 3.98
N LEU A 99 2.56 15.41 4.70
CA LEU A 99 3.94 15.85 4.51
C LEU A 99 4.24 16.58 3.18
N SER A 100 3.30 16.71 2.24
CA SER A 100 3.55 17.39 0.97
C SER A 100 4.04 18.83 1.14
N ALA A 101 3.50 19.56 2.13
CA ALA A 101 3.87 20.94 2.40
C ALA A 101 5.36 21.07 2.79
N THR A 102 5.94 20.04 3.40
CA THR A 102 7.37 20.01 3.76
C THR A 102 8.28 19.94 2.54
N PHE A 103 7.77 19.43 1.41
CA PHE A 103 8.42 19.39 0.10
C PHE A 103 8.06 20.60 -0.78
N GLY A 104 7.32 21.58 -0.24
CA GLY A 104 6.89 22.77 -0.99
C GLY A 104 5.73 22.52 -1.95
N VAL A 105 5.00 21.41 -1.80
CA VAL A 105 3.83 21.05 -2.60
C VAL A 105 2.60 21.05 -1.71
N GLY A 106 1.51 21.74 -2.08
CA GLY A 106 0.24 21.68 -1.34
C GLY A 106 -0.65 20.57 -1.88
N LEU A 107 -0.33 19.31 -1.62
CA LEU A 107 -1.07 18.19 -2.20
C LEU A 107 -2.36 17.91 -1.41
N THR A 108 -3.48 17.84 -2.14
CA THR A 108 -4.78 17.45 -1.61
C THR A 108 -5.35 16.36 -2.49
N SER A 109 -5.58 15.20 -1.89
CA SER A 109 -6.24 14.03 -2.47
C SER A 109 -7.76 14.12 -2.29
N PRO A 110 -8.59 13.40 -3.06
CA PRO A 110 -10.00 13.25 -2.73
C PRO A 110 -10.16 12.60 -1.36
N ALA A 111 -11.23 12.92 -0.64
CA ALA A 111 -11.56 12.22 0.59
C ALA A 111 -11.79 10.73 0.30
N ALA A 112 -11.47 9.87 1.26
CA ALA A 112 -11.72 8.45 1.14
C ALA A 112 -13.22 8.16 0.98
N ASP A 113 -13.57 7.26 0.06
CA ASP A 113 -14.92 6.74 -0.09
C ASP A 113 -15.21 5.69 0.99
N HIS A 114 -14.19 4.93 1.39
CA HIS A 114 -14.25 3.94 2.46
C HIS A 114 -13.03 4.01 3.37
N THR A 115 -13.23 3.67 4.64
CA THR A 115 -12.16 3.50 5.60
C THR A 115 -12.14 2.08 6.14
N VAL A 116 -10.94 1.53 6.35
CA VAL A 116 -10.73 0.20 6.92
C VAL A 116 -10.02 0.27 8.27
N ARG A 117 -10.15 -0.79 9.06
CA ARG A 117 -9.50 -0.98 10.37
C ARG A 117 -8.87 -2.37 10.49
N ASP A 118 -8.15 -2.59 11.58
CA ASP A 118 -7.54 -3.88 11.89
C ASP A 118 -8.56 -5.03 11.87
N GLY A 119 -8.24 -6.09 11.13
CA GLY A 119 -9.09 -7.27 10.99
C GLY A 119 -10.26 -7.13 10.03
N ASP A 120 -10.44 -5.96 9.40
CA ASP A 120 -11.41 -5.81 8.31
C ASP A 120 -10.99 -6.62 7.08
N THR A 121 -11.94 -6.84 6.19
CA THR A 121 -11.71 -7.41 4.87
C THR A 121 -12.21 -6.45 3.81
N TYR A 122 -11.38 -6.18 2.79
CA TYR A 122 -11.76 -5.39 1.63
C TYR A 122 -11.64 -6.22 0.36
N ALA A 123 -12.72 -6.31 -0.41
CA ALA A 123 -12.76 -7.12 -1.63
C ALA A 123 -13.03 -6.26 -2.87
N ALA A 124 -12.17 -6.39 -3.88
CA ALA A 124 -12.29 -5.73 -5.18
C ALA A 124 -11.57 -6.56 -6.26
N ALA A 125 -12.07 -6.55 -7.50
CA ALA A 125 -11.50 -7.33 -8.60
C ALA A 125 -11.32 -8.85 -8.32
N GLY A 126 -12.16 -9.42 -7.45
CA GLY A 126 -12.03 -10.80 -6.99
C GLY A 126 -10.87 -11.06 -6.02
N LEU A 127 -10.10 -10.04 -5.67
CA LEU A 127 -9.09 -10.05 -4.63
C LEU A 127 -9.76 -9.73 -3.29
N GLU A 128 -9.55 -10.57 -2.28
CA GLU A 128 -10.03 -10.36 -0.91
C GLU A 128 -8.82 -10.11 0.00
N PHE A 129 -8.69 -8.87 0.47
CA PHE A 129 -7.59 -8.44 1.31
C PHE A 129 -8.01 -8.41 2.78
N GLU A 130 -7.24 -9.09 3.62
CA GLU A 130 -7.27 -8.87 5.07
C GLU A 130 -6.47 -7.62 5.39
N VAL A 131 -7.05 -6.72 6.17
CA VAL A 131 -6.43 -5.46 6.56
C VAL A 131 -5.80 -5.63 7.95
N LEU A 132 -4.51 -5.35 8.04
CA LEU A 132 -3.80 -5.32 9.32
C LEU A 132 -3.36 -3.89 9.60
N GLU A 133 -3.76 -3.32 10.73
CA GLU A 133 -3.19 -2.05 11.18
C GLU A 133 -1.77 -2.29 11.69
N THR A 134 -0.84 -1.48 11.19
CA THR A 134 0.59 -1.57 11.45
C THR A 134 1.16 -0.18 11.74
N PRO A 135 0.68 0.51 12.79
CA PRO A 135 1.08 1.88 13.06
C PRO A 135 2.56 1.96 13.47
N GLY A 136 3.14 3.15 13.32
CA GLY A 136 4.51 3.46 13.73
C GLY A 136 5.26 4.30 12.71
N HIS A 137 5.17 3.96 11.42
CA HIS A 137 5.60 4.89 10.36
C HIS A 137 4.63 6.07 10.23
N SER A 138 3.33 5.74 10.29
CA SER A 138 2.21 6.68 10.34
C SER A 138 1.15 6.10 11.28
N ILE A 139 0.36 6.95 11.94
CA ILE A 139 -0.51 6.54 13.07
C ILE A 139 -1.61 5.52 12.71
N GLY A 140 -2.02 5.45 11.44
CA GLY A 140 -3.06 4.56 10.95
C GLY A 140 -2.61 3.73 9.75
N HIS A 141 -1.31 3.57 9.54
CA HIS A 141 -0.76 2.77 8.46
C HIS A 141 -1.38 1.36 8.49
N VAL A 142 -1.84 0.88 7.32
CA VAL A 142 -2.35 -0.48 7.13
C VAL A 142 -1.54 -1.22 6.08
N VAL A 143 -1.50 -2.54 6.21
CA VAL A 143 -1.05 -3.42 5.13
C VAL A 143 -2.21 -4.25 4.62
N TYR A 144 -2.19 -4.54 3.31
CA TYR A 144 -3.20 -5.39 2.67
C TYR A 144 -2.60 -6.77 2.44
N LEU A 145 -3.10 -7.76 3.17
CA LEU A 145 -2.68 -9.15 3.10
C LEU A 145 -3.64 -9.96 2.23
N TRP A 146 -3.11 -10.55 1.16
CA TRP A 146 -3.84 -11.45 0.28
C TRP A 146 -3.38 -12.89 0.44
N LYS A 147 -4.33 -13.79 0.72
CA LYS A 147 -4.10 -15.22 1.02
C LYS A 147 -4.63 -16.14 -0.09
N GLY A 148 -4.90 -15.60 -1.28
CA GLY A 148 -5.54 -16.34 -2.38
C GLY A 148 -4.62 -17.32 -3.12
N GLU A 149 -3.30 -17.23 -2.91
CA GLU A 149 -2.33 -18.22 -3.36
C GLU A 149 -1.23 -18.43 -2.31
N SER A 150 -0.33 -19.40 -2.56
CA SER A 150 0.87 -19.64 -1.74
C SER A 150 2.10 -19.42 -2.62
N PRO A 151 3.05 -18.57 -2.23
CA PRO A 151 3.11 -17.82 -0.97
C PRO A 151 2.03 -16.72 -0.84
N TRP A 152 1.72 -16.32 0.40
CA TRP A 152 0.87 -15.15 0.66
C TRP A 152 1.57 -13.87 0.22
N ILE A 153 0.78 -12.83 -0.08
CA ILE A 153 1.27 -11.54 -0.57
C ILE A 153 0.82 -10.43 0.37
N VAL A 154 1.74 -9.53 0.72
CA VAL A 154 1.47 -8.31 1.49
C VAL A 154 1.85 -7.09 0.67
N PHE A 155 0.92 -6.16 0.48
CA PHE A 155 1.26 -4.78 0.10
C PHE A 155 1.58 -4.00 1.37
N GLY A 156 2.88 -3.77 1.57
CA GLY A 156 3.45 -3.42 2.86
C GLY A 156 3.58 -1.92 3.13
N GLY A 157 3.43 -1.07 2.10
CA GLY A 157 3.71 0.36 2.23
C GLY A 157 5.08 0.61 2.86
N ASP A 158 5.13 1.58 3.76
CA ASP A 158 6.35 2.04 4.41
C ASP A 158 6.58 1.39 5.77
N MET A 159 6.33 0.10 5.85
CA MET A 159 6.41 -0.65 7.08
C MET A 159 7.72 -1.46 7.16
N LEU A 160 7.93 -2.38 6.21
CA LEU A 160 9.07 -3.28 6.15
C LEU A 160 9.66 -3.28 4.74
N PHE A 161 10.97 -3.07 4.64
CA PHE A 161 11.73 -3.04 3.39
C PHE A 161 12.75 -4.19 3.36
N GLN A 162 13.30 -4.50 2.18
CA GLN A 162 14.43 -5.44 2.10
C GLN A 162 15.61 -4.94 2.95
N GLY A 163 15.89 -5.61 4.07
CA GLY A 163 16.93 -5.21 5.02
C GLY A 163 16.69 -3.86 5.70
N GLY A 164 15.47 -3.35 5.70
CA GLY A 164 15.12 -2.02 6.18
C GLY A 164 13.71 -1.92 6.77
N ILE A 165 13.33 -0.72 7.20
CA ILE A 165 12.01 -0.39 7.76
C ILE A 165 11.65 1.04 7.40
N GLY A 166 10.37 1.38 7.54
CA GLY A 166 9.90 2.75 7.48
C GLY A 166 10.60 3.67 8.48
N ARG A 167 10.68 4.95 8.13
CA ARG A 167 11.02 6.00 9.09
C ARG A 167 9.90 6.18 10.11
N ALA A 168 10.23 6.62 11.31
CA ALA A 168 9.25 6.87 12.38
C ALA A 168 9.55 8.17 13.13
N ASP A 169 10.27 9.10 12.50
CA ASP A 169 10.64 10.41 13.07
C ASP A 169 9.71 11.55 12.63
N PHE A 170 8.56 11.21 12.03
CA PHE A 170 7.49 12.14 11.69
C PHE A 170 6.69 12.56 12.93
N PRO A 171 5.89 13.65 12.87
CA PRO A 171 5.12 14.12 14.03
C PRO A 171 4.19 13.07 14.66
N ASP A 172 3.67 12.13 13.85
CA ASP A 172 2.82 11.02 14.28
C ASP A 172 3.51 9.65 14.16
N GLY A 173 4.82 9.63 13.95
CA GLY A 173 5.64 8.42 13.92
C GLY A 173 6.08 7.97 15.32
N ASP A 174 6.20 6.66 15.50
CA ASP A 174 6.69 6.01 16.73
C ASP A 174 7.49 4.74 16.36
N ILE A 175 8.80 4.78 16.62
CA ILE A 175 9.71 3.68 16.26
C ILE A 175 9.47 2.41 17.08
N ASP A 176 9.09 2.54 18.36
CA ASP A 176 8.83 1.39 19.21
C ASP A 176 7.53 0.72 18.77
N GLN A 177 6.53 1.52 18.38
CA GLN A 177 5.29 1.03 17.80
C GLN A 177 5.52 0.37 16.43
N LEU A 178 6.37 0.94 15.57
CA LEU A 178 6.73 0.32 14.29
C LEU A 178 7.36 -1.05 14.50
N PHE A 179 8.31 -1.16 15.44
CA PHE A 179 8.95 -2.43 15.77
C PHE A 179 7.93 -3.46 16.31
N GLU A 180 7.01 -3.04 17.17
CA GLU A 180 5.97 -3.92 17.69
C GLU A 180 4.99 -4.37 16.59
N SER A 181 4.58 -3.47 15.70
CA SER A 181 3.76 -3.79 14.53
C SER A 181 4.45 -4.82 13.62
N ILE A 182 5.75 -4.67 13.34
CA ILE A 182 6.53 -5.64 12.57
C ILE A 182 6.52 -7.01 13.25
N ARG A 183 6.83 -7.07 14.56
CA ARG A 183 6.90 -8.35 15.27
C ARG A 183 5.55 -9.05 15.41
N SER A 184 4.53 -8.31 15.84
CA SER A 184 3.22 -8.87 16.19
C SER A 184 2.33 -9.15 14.97
N LYS A 185 2.48 -8.39 13.88
CA LYS A 185 1.67 -8.55 12.66
C LYS A 185 2.45 -9.28 11.58
N LEU A 186 3.51 -8.68 11.02
CA LEU A 186 4.21 -9.27 9.87
C LEU A 186 5.01 -10.52 10.22
N TYR A 187 5.80 -10.50 11.30
CA TYR A 187 6.59 -11.67 11.70
C TYR A 187 5.72 -12.80 12.28
N SER A 188 4.42 -12.58 12.49
CA SER A 188 3.48 -13.66 12.80
C SER A 188 3.05 -14.47 11.56
N LEU A 189 3.30 -13.94 10.36
CA LEU A 189 2.94 -14.58 9.09
C LEU A 189 3.92 -15.71 8.74
N PRO A 190 3.53 -16.63 7.82
CA PRO A 190 4.42 -17.65 7.27
C PRO A 190 5.70 -17.04 6.69
N ASP A 191 6.84 -17.71 6.88
CA ASP A 191 8.15 -17.20 6.46
C ASP A 191 8.27 -16.99 4.95
N ASP A 192 7.52 -17.73 4.14
CA ASP A 192 7.50 -17.60 2.68
C ASP A 192 6.60 -16.46 2.19
N THR A 193 5.85 -15.79 3.08
CA THR A 193 5.03 -14.62 2.73
C THR A 193 5.89 -13.53 2.09
N VAL A 194 5.50 -13.08 0.91
CA VAL A 194 6.19 -12.03 0.15
C VAL A 194 5.65 -10.67 0.53
N VAL A 195 6.55 -9.74 0.86
CA VAL A 195 6.23 -8.34 1.16
C VAL A 195 6.66 -7.48 -0.02
N TRP A 196 5.70 -6.73 -0.56
CA TRP A 196 5.91 -5.71 -1.57
C TRP A 196 5.92 -4.34 -0.89
N PRO A 197 7.10 -3.73 -0.70
CA PRO A 197 7.23 -2.47 0.01
C PRO A 197 6.87 -1.26 -0.85
N GLY A 198 6.56 -0.15 -0.18
CA GLY A 198 6.43 1.18 -0.80
C GLY A 198 7.66 1.62 -1.56
N HIS A 199 8.85 1.18 -1.15
CA HIS A 199 10.12 1.51 -1.81
C HIS A 199 11.06 0.31 -1.92
N GLY A 200 11.76 0.22 -3.05
CA GLY A 200 12.78 -0.79 -3.28
C GLY A 200 12.23 -2.15 -3.71
N GLU A 201 13.03 -3.20 -3.53
CA GLU A 201 12.72 -4.56 -3.96
C GLU A 201 11.82 -5.30 -2.95
N SER A 202 11.06 -6.27 -3.43
CA SER A 202 10.29 -7.19 -2.55
C SER A 202 11.22 -8.03 -1.66
N THR A 203 10.71 -8.44 -0.50
CA THR A 203 11.39 -9.35 0.42
C THR A 203 10.44 -10.44 0.94
N THR A 204 10.91 -11.33 1.81
CA THR A 204 10.07 -12.32 2.49
C THR A 204 10.13 -12.15 4.01
N ILE A 205 9.07 -12.56 4.69
CA ILE A 205 9.02 -12.52 6.17
C ILE A 205 10.18 -13.30 6.80
N GLY A 206 10.54 -14.46 6.24
CA GLY A 206 11.66 -15.27 6.71
C GLY A 206 13.01 -14.59 6.55
N GLU A 207 13.26 -13.95 5.39
CA GLU A 207 14.48 -13.19 5.12
C GLU A 207 14.64 -12.06 6.16
N GLU A 208 13.59 -11.28 6.39
CA GLU A 208 13.65 -10.14 7.30
C GLU A 208 13.75 -10.55 8.78
N LYS A 209 13.04 -11.61 9.22
CA LYS A 209 13.23 -12.17 10.57
C LYS A 209 14.68 -12.53 10.84
N GLN A 210 15.35 -13.10 9.84
CA GLN A 210 16.71 -13.61 9.98
C GLN A 210 17.78 -12.51 9.86
N TYR A 211 17.58 -11.56 8.96
CA TYR A 211 18.65 -10.67 8.51
C TYR A 211 18.37 -9.17 8.68
N ASN A 212 17.14 -8.75 8.98
CA ASN A 212 16.83 -7.33 9.16
C ASN A 212 17.61 -6.76 10.36
N PRO A 213 18.45 -5.72 10.16
CA PRO A 213 19.31 -5.21 11.22
C PRO A 213 18.56 -4.37 12.26
N PHE A 214 17.35 -3.91 11.94
CA PHE A 214 16.54 -3.04 12.80
C PHE A 214 15.61 -3.84 13.70
N VAL A 215 14.89 -4.81 13.14
CA VAL A 215 13.91 -5.63 13.86
C VAL A 215 14.31 -7.08 13.82
N ARG A 216 14.88 -7.54 14.93
CA ARG A 216 15.15 -8.97 15.14
C ARG A 216 13.89 -9.70 15.58
N GLY A 217 13.69 -10.88 14.99
CA GLY A 217 12.69 -11.87 15.40
C GLY A 217 13.02 -12.58 16.71
#